data_AF-A0A7L1IXW9-F1
#
_entry.id   AF-A0A7L1IXW9-F1
#
_cell.length_a   1.000
_cell.length_b   1.000
_cell.length_c   1.000
_cell.angle_alpha   90.00
_cell.angle_beta   90.00
_cell.angle_gamma   90.00
#
_symmetry.space_group_name_H-M   'P 1'
#
loop_
_entity.id
_entity.type
_entity.pdbx_description
1 polymer ?
#
loop_
_entity_poly.entity_id
_entity_poly.type
_entity_poly.pdbx_seq_one_letter_code
_entity_poly.pdbx_strand_id
1 'polypeptide(L)'
;AKQAMEQGKSPVIIDNTNTQAWEMKPYVEVALEKGYRVEFHEPDNGFMLFRHSQAAKARNKHGVTREKIAQMLERYEFQISIPIVMNSVVPPHKNSQRPPLQRRHRWG
;
A
#
# COMPACT_ATOMS: atom_id res chain seq x y z
N ALA A 1 -3.69 -10.88 4.23
CA ALA A 1 -2.52 -10.54 5.06
C ALA A 1 -2.76 -10.88 6.53
N LYS A 2 -3.55 -10.06 7.25
CA LYS A 2 -3.80 -10.22 8.69
C LYS A 2 -4.23 -11.63 9.10
N GLN A 3 -5.29 -12.17 8.49
CA GLN A 3 -5.77 -13.52 8.77
C GLN A 3 -4.71 -14.61 8.48
N ALA A 4 -3.89 -14.44 7.44
CA ALA A 4 -2.83 -15.41 7.12
C ALA A 4 -1.74 -15.40 8.20
N MET A 5 -1.37 -14.21 8.71
CA MET A 5 -0.44 -14.07 9.83
C MET A 5 -1.02 -14.61 11.15
N GLU A 6 -2.32 -14.38 11.40
CA GLU A 6 -3.02 -14.95 12.57
C GLU A 6 -3.06 -16.49 12.53
N GLN A 7 -3.15 -17.06 11.33
CA GLN A 7 -3.11 -18.51 11.11
C GLN A 7 -1.68 -19.08 11.10
N GLY A 8 -0.65 -18.27 11.33
CA GLY A 8 0.75 -18.71 11.31
C GLY A 8 1.26 -19.11 9.93
N LYS A 9 0.62 -18.70 8.83
CA LYS A 9 1.07 -19.03 7.47
C LYS A 9 2.36 -18.30 7.14
N SER A 10 3.29 -18.98 6.46
CA SER A 10 4.58 -18.40 6.04
C SER A 10 5.02 -18.99 4.68
N PRO A 11 5.54 -18.18 3.74
CA PRO A 11 5.63 -16.72 3.79
C PRO A 11 4.28 -16.03 3.49
N VAL A 12 4.12 -14.77 3.94
CA VAL A 12 2.99 -13.91 3.57
C VAL A 12 3.51 -12.80 2.65
N ILE A 13 3.09 -12.82 1.38
CA ILE A 13 3.49 -11.85 0.37
C ILE A 13 2.41 -10.77 0.24
N ILE A 14 2.81 -9.51 0.33
CA ILE A 14 1.94 -8.34 0.14
C ILE A 14 2.26 -7.70 -1.22
N ASP A 15 1.55 -8.13 -2.26
CA ASP A 15 1.69 -7.59 -3.62
C ASP A 15 0.72 -6.41 -3.84
N ASN A 16 1.04 -5.28 -3.21
CA ASN A 16 0.32 -4.01 -3.40
C ASN A 16 1.32 -2.89 -3.72
N THR A 17 0.85 -1.81 -4.33
CA THR A 17 1.76 -0.74 -4.79
C THR A 17 2.49 -0.05 -3.65
N ASN A 18 1.84 0.16 -2.50
CA ASN A 18 2.43 0.72 -1.27
C ASN A 18 3.51 1.78 -1.53
N THR A 19 3.12 2.88 -2.17
CA THR A 19 4.05 3.93 -2.60
C THR A 19 4.57 4.78 -1.44
N GLN A 20 3.91 4.73 -0.29
CA GLN A 20 4.24 5.52 0.89
C GLN A 20 4.24 4.65 2.15
N ALA A 21 5.11 4.97 3.11
CA ALA A 21 5.32 4.20 4.33
C ALA A 21 4.03 4.00 5.14
N TRP A 22 3.16 5.00 5.19
CA TRP A 22 1.88 4.93 5.92
C TRP A 22 0.93 3.87 5.34
N GLU A 23 1.01 3.58 4.03
CA GLU A 23 0.22 2.54 3.38
C GLU A 23 0.66 1.14 3.85
N MET A 24 1.93 1.00 4.28
CA MET A 24 2.53 -0.27 4.73
C MET A 24 2.32 -0.54 6.23
N LYS A 25 2.17 0.52 7.03
CA LYS A 25 2.06 0.47 8.50
C LYS A 25 1.14 -0.63 9.05
N PRO A 26 -0.12 -0.80 8.60
CA PRO A 26 -0.99 -1.83 9.16
C PRO A 26 -0.49 -3.26 8.89
N TYR A 27 0.29 -3.50 7.84
CA TYR A 27 0.89 -4.82 7.60
C TYR A 27 2.07 -5.08 8.54
N VAL A 28 2.92 -4.07 8.73
CA VAL A 28 4.10 -4.15 9.59
C VAL A 28 3.70 -4.29 11.06
N GLU A 29 2.70 -3.56 11.52
CA GLU A 29 2.17 -3.67 12.88
C GLU A 29 1.72 -5.10 13.20
N VAL A 30 0.90 -5.70 12.32
CA VAL A 30 0.43 -7.07 12.51
C VAL A 30 1.58 -8.08 12.42
N ALA A 31 2.52 -7.88 11.50
CA ALA A 31 3.67 -8.77 11.36
C ALA A 31 4.53 -8.78 12.65
N LEU A 32 4.83 -7.60 13.19
CA LEU A 32 5.58 -7.47 14.45
C LEU A 32 4.82 -8.07 15.63
N GLU A 33 3.52 -7.82 15.74
CA GLU A 33 2.66 -8.40 16.79
C GLU A 33 2.65 -9.93 16.75
N LYS A 34 2.69 -10.52 15.55
CA LYS A 34 2.69 -11.97 15.35
C LYS A 34 4.10 -12.59 15.26
N GLY A 35 5.16 -11.80 15.51
CA GLY A 35 6.54 -12.29 15.53
C GLY A 35 7.13 -12.61 14.15
N TYR A 36 6.58 -12.06 13.07
CA TYR A 36 7.10 -12.22 11.72
C TYR A 36 8.29 -11.28 11.48
N ARG A 37 9.28 -11.78 10.73
CA ARG A 37 10.30 -10.92 10.11
C ARG A 37 9.68 -10.21 8.90
N VAL A 38 9.95 -8.92 8.78
CA VAL A 38 9.50 -8.09 7.66
C VAL A 38 10.68 -7.77 6.76
N GLU A 39 10.51 -7.97 5.46
CA GLU A 39 11.48 -7.62 4.43
C GLU A 39 10.78 -6.74 3.37
N PHE A 40 11.46 -5.66 2.95
CA PHE A 40 10.95 -4.74 1.94
C PHE A 40 11.70 -4.97 0.63
N HIS A 41 10.97 -5.10 -0.46
CA HIS A 41 11.52 -5.22 -1.81
C HIS A 41 11.18 -3.95 -2.60
N GLU A 42 12.14 -3.03 -2.62
CA GLU A 42 12.04 -1.78 -3.37
C GLU A 42 12.71 -1.92 -4.75
N PRO A 43 12.29 -1.15 -5.77
CA PRO A 43 13.04 -1.06 -7.01
C PRO A 43 14.38 -0.35 -6.77
N ASP A 44 15.48 -1.03 -7.12
CA ASP A 44 16.85 -0.59 -6.80
C ASP A 44 17.28 0.77 -7.41
N ASN A 45 16.55 1.29 -8.40
CA ASN A 45 16.85 2.59 -9.00
C ASN A 45 15.66 3.19 -9.78
N GLY A 46 15.82 4.45 -10.20
CA GLY A 46 14.82 5.17 -10.99
C GLY A 46 14.49 4.50 -12.34
N PHE A 47 15.42 3.73 -12.94
CA PHE A 47 15.16 2.98 -14.16
C PHE A 47 14.19 1.81 -13.94
N MET A 48 14.35 1.07 -12.82
CA MET A 48 13.41 0.04 -12.42
C MET A 48 12.03 0.65 -12.15
N LEU A 49 11.96 1.77 -11.44
CA LEU A 49 10.71 2.47 -11.18
C LEU A 49 10.02 2.92 -12.49
N PHE A 50 10.78 3.45 -13.46
CA PHE A 50 10.28 3.77 -14.79
C PHE A 50 9.74 2.52 -15.50
N ARG A 51 10.48 1.41 -15.49
CA ARG A 51 10.05 0.13 -16.07
C ARG A 51 8.78 -0.41 -15.42
N HIS A 52 8.68 -0.37 -14.10
CA HIS A 52 7.47 -0.74 -13.36
C HIS A 52 6.29 0.16 -13.73
N SER A 53 6.52 1.46 -13.91
CA SER A 53 5.46 2.38 -14.37
C SER A 53 4.97 2.05 -15.79
N GLN A 54 5.87 1.68 -16.70
CA GLN A 54 5.52 1.29 -18.07
C GLN A 54 4.77 -0.04 -18.09
N ALA A 55 5.21 -1.01 -17.28
CA ALA A 55 4.51 -2.28 -17.09
C ALA A 55 3.13 -2.07 -16.46
N ALA A 56 3.00 -1.18 -15.46
CA ALA A 56 1.74 -0.83 -14.82
C ALA A 56 0.78 -0.20 -15.83
N LYS A 57 1.25 0.70 -16.71
CA LYS A 57 0.45 1.27 -17.81
C LYS A 57 -0.03 0.19 -18.79
N ALA A 58 0.85 -0.74 -19.18
CA ALA A 58 0.52 -1.78 -20.16
C ALA A 58 -0.41 -2.87 -19.60
N ARG A 59 -0.30 -3.19 -18.31
CA ARG A 59 -1.07 -4.25 -17.63
C ARG A 59 -2.25 -3.70 -16.84
N ASN A 60 -2.60 -2.44 -17.08
CA ASN A 60 -3.62 -1.72 -16.34
C ASN A 60 -5.02 -2.27 -16.63
N LYS A 61 -5.46 -3.24 -15.84
CA LYS A 61 -6.80 -3.83 -15.95
C LYS A 61 -7.91 -2.96 -15.36
N HIS A 62 -7.56 -1.95 -14.55
CA HIS A 62 -8.50 -1.15 -13.76
C HIS A 62 -8.65 0.29 -14.26
N GLY A 63 -8.07 0.64 -15.42
CA GLY A 63 -8.23 1.95 -16.05
C GLY A 63 -7.53 3.12 -15.33
N VAL A 64 -6.48 2.85 -14.55
CA VAL A 64 -5.71 3.91 -13.86
C VAL A 64 -5.09 4.86 -14.90
N THR A 65 -5.37 6.15 -14.84
CA THR A 65 -4.85 7.07 -15.87
C THR A 65 -3.33 7.24 -15.77
N ARG A 66 -2.70 7.72 -16.85
CA ARG A 66 -1.24 7.95 -16.87
C ARG A 66 -0.83 9.01 -15.84
N GLU A 67 -1.67 10.02 -15.66
CA GLU A 67 -1.48 11.10 -14.70
C GLU A 67 -1.51 10.54 -13.28
N LYS A 68 -2.40 9.57 -13.01
CA LYS A 68 -2.45 8.93 -11.70
C LYS A 68 -1.20 8.11 -11.42
N ILE A 69 -0.68 7.41 -12.42
CA ILE A 69 0.60 6.68 -12.31
C ILE A 69 1.74 7.67 -12.05
N ALA A 70 1.79 8.80 -12.76
CA ALA A 70 2.80 9.83 -12.53
C ALA A 70 2.74 10.39 -11.10
N GLN A 71 1.54 10.71 -10.60
CA GLN A 71 1.35 11.13 -9.20
C GLN A 71 1.78 10.06 -8.19
N MET A 72 1.58 8.78 -8.52
CA MET A 72 2.02 7.68 -7.66
C MET A 72 3.54 7.58 -7.61
N LEU A 73 4.23 7.88 -8.72
CA LEU A 73 5.70 7.94 -8.77
C LEU A 73 6.27 9.15 -8.04
N GLU A 74 5.65 10.32 -8.20
CA GLU A 74 6.11 11.58 -7.59
C GLU A 74 6.14 11.50 -6.06
N ARG A 75 5.16 10.82 -5.46
CA ARG A 75 5.06 10.63 -4.00
C ARG A 75 5.78 9.37 -3.49
N TYR A 76 6.52 8.66 -4.34
CA TYR A 76 7.16 7.41 -3.94
C TYR A 76 8.25 7.66 -2.89
N GLU A 77 8.14 7.00 -1.74
CA GLU A 77 9.11 7.08 -0.66
C GLU A 77 10.14 5.94 -0.80
N PHE A 78 11.42 6.29 -0.84
CA PHE A 78 12.53 5.34 -0.96
C PHE A 78 13.13 4.99 0.40
N GLN A 79 13.90 3.90 0.45
CA GLN A 79 14.67 3.43 1.60
C GLN A 79 13.77 3.09 2.78
N ILE A 80 12.67 2.40 2.47
CA ILE A 80 11.68 1.99 3.45
C ILE A 80 12.31 1.04 4.48
N SER A 81 12.03 1.33 5.75
CA SER A 81 12.48 0.53 6.87
C SER A 81 11.39 0.46 7.93
N ILE A 82 11.49 -0.52 8.84
CA ILE A 82 10.55 -0.67 9.95
C ILE A 82 10.39 0.65 10.75
N PRO A 83 11.47 1.34 11.16
CA PRO A 83 11.32 2.61 11.87
C PRO A 83 10.59 3.69 11.05
N ILE A 84 10.85 3.81 9.75
CA ILE A 84 10.18 4.78 8.88
C ILE A 84 8.68 4.47 8.81
N VAL A 85 8.33 3.20 8.58
CA VAL A 85 6.94 2.75 8.53
C VAL A 85 6.23 2.97 9.86
N MET A 86 6.85 2.61 10.98
CA MET A 86 6.22 2.74 12.30
C MET A 86 6.04 4.22 12.72
N ASN A 87 6.93 5.12 12.31
CA ASN A 87 6.81 6.55 12.57
C ASN A 87 5.94 7.31 11.54
N SER A 88 5.51 6.65 10.47
CA SER A 88 4.68 7.28 9.44
C SER A 88 3.27 7.63 9.94
N VAL A 89 2.70 8.67 9.33
CA VAL A 89 1.36 9.19 9.65
C VAL A 89 0.48 9.20 8.40
N VAL A 90 -0.80 8.88 8.59
CA VAL A 90 -1.79 8.97 7.51
C VAL A 90 -1.99 10.45 7.18
N PRO A 91 -1.87 10.87 5.91
CA PRO A 91 -1.99 12.27 5.56
C PRO A 91 -3.43 12.78 5.78
N PRO A 92 -3.63 14.05 6.18
CA PRO A 92 -4.94 14.57 6.62
C PRO A 92 -6.05 14.40 5.58
N HIS A 93 -5.72 14.55 4.29
CA HIS A 93 -6.67 14.44 3.18
C HIS A 93 -7.18 13.00 2.95
N LYS A 94 -6.57 11.99 3.58
CA LYS A 94 -7.04 10.59 3.60
C LYS A 94 -7.87 10.27 4.84
N ASN A 95 -7.83 11.14 5.85
CA ASN A 95 -8.49 10.95 7.13
C ASN A 95 -9.97 11.39 7.11
N SER A 96 -10.46 11.86 5.96
CA SER A 96 -11.89 12.02 5.72
C SER A 96 -12.54 10.64 5.70
N GLN A 97 -12.96 10.16 6.88
CA GLN A 97 -13.96 9.10 6.97
C GLN A 97 -15.09 9.50 6.02
N ARG A 98 -15.26 8.74 4.94
CA ARG A 98 -16.52 8.82 4.19
C ARG A 98 -17.59 8.49 5.22
N PRO A 99 -18.55 9.39 5.52
CA PRO A 99 -19.66 9.00 6.37
C PRO A 99 -20.25 7.73 5.75
N PRO A 100 -20.57 6.70 6.55
CA PRO A 100 -21.17 5.49 6.00
C PRO A 100 -22.35 5.93 5.14
N LEU A 101 -22.36 5.50 3.88
CA LEU A 101 -23.50 5.72 2.99
C LEU A 101 -24.72 5.23 3.76
N GLN A 102 -25.54 6.16 4.26
CA GLN A 102 -26.82 5.81 4.86
C GLN A 102 -27.53 4.99 3.80
N ARG A 103 -27.70 3.69 4.06
CA ARG A 103 -28.58 2.83 3.29
C ARG A 103 -29.90 3.57 3.24
N ARG A 104 -30.23 4.17 2.10
CA ARG A 104 -31.57 4.67 1.83
C ARG A 104 -32.48 3.46 1.99
N HIS A 105 -33.22 3.40 3.11
CA HIS A 105 -34.38 2.54 3.21
C HIS A 105 -35.32 2.97 2.08
N ARG A 106 -35.41 2.09 1.08
CA ARG A 106 -36.38 2.17 0.00
C ARG A 106 -37.72 1.81 0.64
N TRP A 107 -38.55 2.82 0.91
CA TRP A 107 -39.94 2.61 1.30
C TRP A 107 -40.80 2.54 0.04
N GLY A 108 -41.77 1.62 0.05
CA GLY A 108 -43.02 1.66 -0.72
C GLY A 108 -42.89 1.36 -2.20
#